data_AF-A0A7K3DF39-F1
#
_entry.id   AF-A0A7K3DF39-F1
#
_cell.length_a   1.000
_cell.length_b   1.000
_cell.length_c   1.000
_cell.angle_alpha   90.00
_cell.angle_beta   90.00
_cell.angle_gamma   90.00
#
_symmetry.space_group_name_H-M   'P 1'
#
loop_
_entity.id
_entity.type
_entity.pdbx_description
1 polymer ?
#
loop_
_entity_poly.entity_id
_entity_poly.type
_entity_poly.pdbx_seq_one_letter_code
_entity_poly.pdbx_strand_id
1 'polypeptide(L)'
;MSGDARKTAETLGYLTGFGNEHESEAVPGALPRGRNAPQRAPLGLYAEQLSGTAFTEPRAHNRRSWLYRIRPSAAHPEFTRAENGTVRTAPFTDAAPDPNRRRWNPLPDPAPGTDWLTGLWTLGGNGDATQRTGMAVHLYHANASMTDRVFSDADGELLLVPERGGLLLHTEFGLLAAAPGEVALIPRGVRFRVELLDESARGYVCENYGAPFRLPDLGPIGANGLANARDFRAPVAAYEDTEEPVEVVNKFCGNLWTARYDHSPLDVVAWHGNH
;
A
#
# COMPACT_ATOMS: atom_id res chain seq x y z
N MET A 1 -4.92 -5.73 -22.24
CA MET A 1 -5.64 -5.55 -20.95
C MET A 1 -5.44 -4.16 -20.34
N SER A 2 -4.40 -3.39 -20.71
CA SER A 2 -4.17 -2.01 -20.19
C SER A 2 -5.29 -0.99 -20.46
N GLY A 3 -6.09 -1.17 -21.52
CA GLY A 3 -7.16 -0.23 -21.86
C GLY A 3 -8.28 -0.12 -20.82
N ASP A 4 -8.54 -1.19 -20.06
CA ASP A 4 -9.61 -1.20 -19.05
C ASP A 4 -9.15 -0.56 -17.73
N ALA A 5 -7.89 -0.81 -17.33
CA ALA A 5 -7.25 -0.17 -16.18
C ALA A 5 -7.24 1.36 -16.31
N ARG A 6 -6.84 1.87 -17.49
CA ARG A 6 -6.81 3.31 -17.75
C ARG A 6 -8.20 3.92 -17.68
N LYS A 7 -9.20 3.28 -18.30
CA LYS A 7 -10.58 3.75 -18.25
C LYS A 7 -11.11 3.78 -16.82
N THR A 8 -10.79 2.76 -16.02
CA THR A 8 -11.13 2.74 -14.59
C THR A 8 -10.49 3.92 -13.86
N ALA A 9 -9.18 4.11 -14.01
CA ALA A 9 -8.42 5.19 -13.37
C ALA A 9 -8.98 6.59 -13.67
N GLU A 10 -9.41 6.84 -14.91
CA GLU A 10 -9.99 8.14 -15.33
C GLU A 10 -11.35 8.46 -14.69
N THR A 11 -12.06 7.45 -14.17
CA THR A 11 -13.40 7.60 -13.60
C THR A 11 -13.44 7.53 -12.07
N LEU A 12 -12.29 7.36 -11.42
CA LEU A 12 -12.21 7.21 -9.96
C LEU A 12 -12.65 8.49 -9.23
N GLY A 13 -13.53 8.31 -8.25
CA GLY A 13 -13.83 9.30 -7.22
C GLY A 13 -12.87 9.17 -6.03
N TYR A 14 -12.61 10.27 -5.33
CA TYR A 14 -11.74 10.31 -4.16
C TYR A 14 -12.34 11.14 -3.03
N LEU A 15 -12.02 10.76 -1.80
CA LEU A 15 -12.13 11.61 -0.63
C LEU A 15 -10.90 12.52 -0.56
N THR A 16 -11.01 13.70 0.06
CA THR A 16 -9.89 14.66 0.12
C THR A 16 -9.58 15.11 1.55
N GLY A 17 -8.30 15.38 1.82
CA GLY A 17 -7.81 15.85 3.11
C GLY A 17 -6.82 14.89 3.75
N PHE A 18 -5.56 15.32 3.83
CA PHE A 18 -4.49 14.56 4.48
C PHE A 18 -4.79 14.33 5.97
N GLY A 19 -4.82 13.06 6.38
CA GLY A 19 -4.97 12.66 7.77
C GLY A 19 -6.37 12.86 8.37
N ASN A 20 -7.39 13.14 7.55
CA ASN A 20 -8.79 13.20 7.97
C ASN A 20 -9.28 11.87 8.56
N GLU A 21 -10.36 11.93 9.34
CA GLU A 21 -11.20 10.77 9.65
C GLU A 21 -12.23 10.64 8.52
N HIS A 22 -11.98 9.71 7.61
CA HIS A 22 -12.82 9.44 6.45
C HIS A 22 -13.85 8.34 6.75
N GLU A 23 -14.95 8.35 6.01
CA GLU A 23 -15.98 7.31 5.99
C GLU A 23 -16.31 6.99 4.53
N SER A 24 -16.34 5.71 4.17
CA SER A 24 -16.67 5.28 2.81
C SER A 24 -17.42 3.95 2.80
N GLU A 25 -18.43 3.84 1.93
CA GLU A 25 -19.21 2.63 1.72
C GLU A 25 -19.43 2.38 0.23
N ALA A 26 -19.08 1.18 -0.24
CA ALA A 26 -19.34 0.73 -1.61
C ALA A 26 -20.81 0.31 -1.77
N VAL A 27 -21.42 -0.19 -0.69
CA VAL A 27 -22.84 -0.56 -0.61
C VAL A 27 -23.50 0.32 0.45
N PRO A 28 -24.54 1.10 0.10
CA PRO A 28 -25.21 1.99 1.04
C PRO A 28 -25.68 1.28 2.32
N GLY A 29 -25.35 1.85 3.48
CA GLY A 29 -25.70 1.29 4.79
C GLY A 29 -24.78 0.18 5.28
N ALA A 30 -23.63 -0.04 4.64
CA ALA A 30 -22.62 -1.00 5.10
C ALA A 30 -21.90 -0.53 6.38
N LEU A 31 -21.77 0.78 6.60
CA LEU A 31 -21.20 1.31 7.84
C LEU A 31 -22.16 1.21 9.03
N PRO A 32 -21.77 0.62 10.16
CA PRO A 32 -22.57 0.68 11.38
C PRO A 32 -22.69 2.12 11.89
N ARG A 33 -23.87 2.46 12.42
CA ARG A 33 -24.14 3.79 12.97
C ARG A 33 -23.87 3.85 14.47
N GLY A 34 -23.06 4.84 14.88
CA GLY A 34 -22.83 5.20 16.28
C GLY A 34 -22.03 4.19 17.12
N ARG A 35 -21.38 3.21 16.48
CA ARG A 35 -20.51 2.20 17.11
C ARG A 35 -19.63 1.53 16.06
N ASN A 36 -18.53 0.91 16.48
CA ASN A 36 -17.61 0.24 15.55
C ASN A 36 -17.82 -1.29 15.49
N ALA A 37 -18.12 -1.91 16.64
CA ALA A 37 -18.28 -3.36 16.77
C ALA A 37 -19.73 -3.74 17.16
N PRO A 38 -20.70 -3.68 16.23
CA PRO A 38 -22.04 -4.20 16.48
C PRO A 38 -22.00 -5.73 16.64
N GLN A 39 -22.95 -6.30 17.40
CA GLN A 39 -23.11 -7.76 17.49
C GLN A 39 -23.43 -8.39 16.12
N ARG A 40 -24.15 -7.66 15.27
CA ARG A 40 -24.46 -8.02 13.88
C ARG A 40 -24.13 -6.81 13.02
N ALA A 41 -23.04 -6.86 12.28
CA ALA A 41 -22.71 -5.77 11.36
C ALA A 41 -23.73 -5.72 10.21
N PRO A 42 -23.96 -4.54 9.62
CA PRO A 42 -24.74 -4.42 8.40
C PRO A 42 -24.25 -5.39 7.32
N LEU A 43 -25.18 -5.91 6.53
CA LEU A 43 -24.92 -6.86 5.45
C LEU A 43 -24.26 -8.19 5.89
N GLY A 44 -24.16 -8.46 7.20
CA GLY A 44 -23.49 -9.65 7.72
C GLY A 44 -21.97 -9.59 7.66
N LEU A 45 -21.39 -8.40 7.50
CA LEU A 45 -19.94 -8.18 7.41
C LEU A 45 -19.20 -8.48 8.72
N TYR A 46 -17.90 -8.65 8.62
CA TYR A 46 -16.98 -8.72 9.75
C TYR A 46 -16.38 -7.34 10.01
N ALA A 47 -16.46 -6.88 11.26
CA ALA A 47 -15.75 -5.68 11.71
C ALA A 47 -14.30 -6.05 12.09
N GLU A 48 -13.34 -5.43 11.43
CA GLU A 48 -11.90 -5.62 11.64
C GLU A 48 -11.23 -4.27 11.85
N GLN A 49 -10.30 -4.15 12.79
CA GLN A 49 -9.55 -2.90 12.99
C GLN A 49 -8.11 -3.07 12.52
N LEU A 50 -7.71 -2.27 11.54
CA LEU A 50 -6.31 -2.07 11.18
C LEU A 50 -5.71 -0.96 12.06
N SER A 51 -4.75 -1.33 12.90
CA SER A 51 -4.11 -0.40 13.84
C SER A 51 -2.72 -0.02 13.32
N GLY A 52 -2.58 1.19 12.78
CA GLY A 52 -1.32 1.69 12.21
C GLY A 52 -0.30 2.11 13.28
N THR A 53 -0.79 2.60 14.41
CA THR A 53 0.02 3.04 15.56
C THR A 53 -0.32 2.31 16.85
N ALA A 54 0.47 2.55 17.90
CA ALA A 54 0.11 2.13 19.25
C ALA A 54 -1.22 2.76 19.69
N PHE A 55 -2.01 2.03 20.49
CA PHE A 55 -3.32 2.49 20.98
C PHE A 55 -3.23 3.77 21.81
N THR A 56 -2.11 3.98 22.49
CA THR A 56 -1.87 5.10 23.41
C THR A 56 -1.22 6.31 22.73
N GLU A 57 -1.06 6.30 21.40
CA GLU A 57 -0.58 7.49 20.70
C GLU A 57 -1.51 8.68 20.94
N PRO A 58 -0.98 9.91 21.11
CA PRO A 58 -1.78 11.11 21.15
C PRO A 58 -2.71 11.18 19.94
N ARG A 59 -3.91 11.73 20.12
CA ARG A 59 -4.96 11.74 19.07
C ARG A 59 -4.46 12.29 17.71
N ALA A 60 -3.57 13.27 17.72
CA ALA A 60 -3.00 13.86 16.50
C ALA A 60 -2.09 12.90 15.70
N HIS A 61 -1.54 11.87 16.35
CA HIS A 61 -0.66 10.88 15.76
C HIS A 61 -1.28 9.49 15.65
N ASN A 62 -2.36 9.22 16.38
CA ASN A 62 -3.02 7.92 16.41
C ASN A 62 -3.64 7.60 15.04
N ARG A 63 -3.23 6.48 14.42
CA ARG A 63 -3.72 6.01 13.11
C ARG A 63 -4.42 4.66 13.25
N ARG A 64 -5.71 4.63 12.90
CA ARG A 64 -6.51 3.40 12.85
C ARG A 64 -7.68 3.51 11.90
N SER A 65 -8.00 2.41 11.25
CA SER A 65 -9.19 2.27 10.40
C SER A 65 -9.96 1.00 10.76
N TRP A 66 -11.28 1.12 10.76
CA TRP A 66 -12.22 0.01 10.85
C TRP A 66 -12.64 -0.38 9.45
N LEU A 67 -12.54 -1.68 9.17
CA LEU A 67 -12.87 -2.32 7.90
C LEU A 67 -14.10 -3.21 8.15
N TYR A 68 -15.09 -3.13 7.27
CA TYR A 68 -16.26 -3.98 7.25
C TYR A 68 -16.20 -4.84 6.00
N ARG A 69 -15.74 -6.08 6.17
CA ARG A 69 -15.31 -6.98 5.09
C ARG A 69 -16.10 -8.28 5.04
N ILE A 70 -16.09 -8.95 3.89
CA ILE A 70 -16.88 -10.17 3.65
C ILE A 70 -16.32 -11.34 4.46
N ARG A 71 -15.00 -11.53 4.45
CA ARG A 71 -14.28 -12.55 5.24
C ARG A 71 -13.20 -11.85 6.08
N PRO A 72 -13.01 -12.24 7.36
CA PRO A 72 -11.98 -11.63 8.19
C PRO A 72 -10.60 -11.99 7.66
N SER A 73 -9.63 -11.07 7.78
CA SER A 73 -8.28 -11.30 7.26
C SER A 73 -7.54 -12.44 7.95
N ALA A 74 -7.99 -12.88 9.12
CA ALA A 74 -7.46 -14.05 9.82
C ALA A 74 -7.84 -15.39 9.14
N ALA A 75 -8.77 -15.40 8.19
CA ALA A 75 -9.18 -16.60 7.46
C ALA A 75 -8.20 -16.95 6.35
N HIS A 76 -6.97 -17.34 6.72
CA HIS A 76 -5.94 -17.74 5.77
C HIS A 76 -5.17 -19.00 6.20
N PRO A 77 -4.59 -19.77 5.25
CA PRO A 77 -3.70 -20.88 5.57
C PRO A 77 -2.33 -20.40 6.08
N GLU A 78 -1.45 -21.34 6.41
CA GLU A 78 -0.07 -21.03 6.80
C GLU A 78 0.68 -20.31 5.67
N PHE A 79 1.46 -19.29 6.05
CA PHE A 79 2.42 -18.64 5.17
C PHE A 79 3.72 -19.46 5.10
N THR A 80 4.21 -19.69 3.89
CA THR A 80 5.50 -20.33 3.63
C THR A 80 6.50 -19.33 3.06
N ARG A 81 7.79 -19.56 3.29
CA ARG A 81 8.84 -18.64 2.85
C ARG A 81 8.94 -18.65 1.32
N ALA A 82 8.93 -17.47 0.71
CA ALA A 82 9.16 -17.26 -0.72
C ALA A 82 10.58 -16.73 -0.96
N GLU A 83 11.01 -16.74 -2.23
CA GLU A 83 12.27 -16.11 -2.61
C GLU A 83 12.15 -14.59 -2.54
N ASN A 84 13.14 -13.93 -1.94
CA ASN A 84 13.19 -12.47 -1.86
C ASN A 84 13.56 -11.80 -3.19
N GLY A 85 14.07 -12.57 -4.16
CA GLY A 85 14.62 -12.02 -5.41
C GLY A 85 15.67 -10.95 -5.14
N THR A 86 15.40 -9.72 -5.58
CA THR A 86 16.25 -8.54 -5.40
C THR A 86 15.80 -7.59 -4.28
N VAL A 87 14.80 -7.99 -3.50
CA VAL A 87 14.39 -7.28 -2.29
C VAL A 87 15.41 -7.54 -1.18
N ARG A 88 15.86 -6.47 -0.53
CA ARG A 88 16.76 -6.48 0.62
C ARG A 88 16.22 -5.50 1.66
N THR A 89 16.63 -5.66 2.91
CA THR A 89 16.12 -4.86 4.02
C THR A 89 17.26 -4.54 4.98
N ALA A 90 17.18 -3.36 5.61
CA ALA A 90 18.18 -2.92 6.58
C ALA A 90 18.28 -3.92 7.74
N PRO A 91 19.49 -4.20 8.27
CA PRO A 91 20.62 -3.27 8.38
C PRO A 91 21.70 -3.26 7.28
N PHE A 92 21.55 -4.01 6.18
CA PHE A 92 22.50 -4.02 5.05
C PHE A 92 23.98 -4.23 5.44
N THR A 93 24.27 -5.27 6.22
CA THR A 93 25.62 -5.56 6.73
C THR A 93 26.51 -6.36 5.77
N ASP A 94 26.00 -6.69 4.57
CA ASP A 94 26.64 -7.65 3.66
C ASP A 94 27.74 -7.03 2.78
N ALA A 95 27.97 -5.72 2.88
CA ALA A 95 28.99 -5.00 2.14
C ALA A 95 29.70 -3.96 3.01
N ALA A 96 30.99 -3.73 2.74
CA ALA A 96 31.73 -2.65 3.38
C ALA A 96 31.18 -1.28 2.93
N PRO A 97 31.04 -0.30 3.84
CA PRO A 97 30.64 1.05 3.47
C PRO A 97 31.63 1.69 2.49
N ASP A 98 31.13 2.25 1.38
CA ASP A 98 31.93 2.99 0.40
C ASP A 98 31.48 4.46 0.38
N PRO A 99 32.36 5.43 0.74
CA PRO A 99 32.02 6.85 0.80
C PRO A 99 32.00 7.54 -0.57
N ASN A 100 32.38 6.85 -1.64
CA ASN A 100 32.44 7.46 -2.97
C ASN A 100 31.06 7.70 -3.55
N ARG A 101 30.91 8.81 -4.29
CA ARG A 101 29.67 9.13 -5.01
C ARG A 101 29.31 8.00 -5.97
N ARG A 102 28.05 7.59 -5.93
CA ARG A 102 27.47 6.62 -6.85
C ARG A 102 26.46 7.28 -7.78
N ARG A 103 26.32 6.72 -8.97
CA ARG A 103 25.30 7.11 -9.95
C ARG A 103 24.89 5.85 -10.70
N TRP A 104 23.58 5.66 -10.87
CA TRP A 104 23.02 4.56 -11.62
C TRP A 104 22.37 5.09 -12.90
N ASN A 105 22.50 4.32 -13.98
CA ASN A 105 21.63 4.48 -15.15
C ASN A 105 20.23 3.93 -14.81
N PRO A 106 19.19 4.25 -15.61
CA PRO A 106 17.88 3.64 -15.44
C PRO A 106 17.93 2.11 -15.44
N LEU A 107 17.00 1.46 -14.73
CA LEU A 107 16.90 0.00 -14.75
C LEU A 107 16.71 -0.51 -16.19
N PRO A 108 17.34 -1.65 -16.55
CA PRO A 108 17.13 -2.28 -17.85
C PRO A 108 15.68 -2.74 -18.01
N ASP A 109 15.25 -3.01 -19.23
CA ASP A 109 13.94 -3.59 -19.50
C ASP A 109 13.79 -4.95 -18.78
N PRO A 110 12.63 -5.20 -18.13
CA PRO A 110 12.44 -6.42 -17.36
C PRO A 110 12.15 -7.61 -18.28
N ALA A 111 12.40 -8.82 -17.79
CA ALA A 111 12.03 -10.04 -18.51
C ALA A 111 10.51 -10.08 -18.77
N PRO A 112 10.03 -10.73 -19.85
CA PRO A 112 8.60 -10.84 -20.13
C PRO A 112 7.83 -11.46 -18.95
N GLY A 113 6.71 -10.83 -18.55
CA GLY A 113 5.86 -11.31 -17.45
C GLY A 113 6.30 -10.85 -16.06
N THR A 114 7.15 -9.84 -15.95
CA THR A 114 7.60 -9.29 -14.67
C THR A 114 6.55 -8.33 -14.12
N ASP A 115 5.90 -8.72 -13.01
CA ASP A 115 4.98 -7.86 -12.26
C ASP A 115 5.71 -6.82 -11.38
N TRP A 116 4.95 -5.93 -10.74
CA TRP A 116 5.51 -4.86 -9.89
C TRP A 116 6.37 -5.41 -8.74
N LEU A 117 5.90 -6.44 -8.05
CA LEU A 117 6.60 -7.02 -6.90
C LEU A 117 7.89 -7.75 -7.32
N THR A 118 7.82 -8.54 -8.39
CA THR A 118 8.98 -9.24 -8.97
C THR A 118 10.00 -8.25 -9.54
N GLY A 119 9.53 -7.13 -10.08
CA GLY A 119 10.35 -6.04 -10.61
C GLY A 119 11.00 -5.16 -9.55
N LEU A 120 10.76 -5.38 -8.25
CA LEU A 120 11.38 -4.60 -7.18
C LEU A 120 12.85 -4.94 -6.99
N TRP A 121 13.69 -3.91 -6.99
CA TRP A 121 15.12 -3.99 -6.76
C TRP A 121 15.54 -2.99 -5.68
N THR A 122 16.17 -3.49 -4.62
CA THR A 122 16.60 -2.63 -3.50
C THR A 122 17.93 -1.96 -3.82
N LEU A 123 17.93 -0.63 -3.87
CA LEU A 123 19.12 0.18 -4.07
C LEU A 123 19.98 0.24 -2.80
N GLY A 124 19.33 0.35 -1.64
CA GLY A 124 19.97 0.46 -0.33
C GLY A 124 19.06 1.14 0.68
N GLY A 125 19.59 1.49 1.83
CA GLY A 125 18.84 2.14 2.91
C GLY A 125 19.63 2.23 4.21
N ASN A 126 18.94 2.43 5.32
CA ASN A 126 19.52 2.55 6.65
C ASN A 126 18.59 2.01 7.74
N GLY A 127 19.13 1.84 8.95
CA GLY A 127 18.37 1.44 10.14
C GLY A 127 18.21 -0.06 10.27
N ASP A 128 17.08 -0.50 10.81
CA ASP A 128 16.73 -1.90 11.06
C ASP A 128 15.20 -2.03 11.11
N ALA A 129 14.64 -2.81 10.18
CA ALA A 129 13.19 -3.03 10.07
C ALA A 129 12.61 -3.71 11.33
N THR A 130 13.37 -4.59 11.98
CA THR A 130 12.95 -5.26 13.22
C THR A 130 12.85 -4.31 14.39
N GLN A 131 13.62 -3.21 14.35
CA GLN A 131 13.58 -2.13 15.33
C GLN A 131 12.62 -1.00 14.93
N ARG A 132 12.00 -1.09 13.75
CA ARG A 132 11.13 -0.04 13.18
C ARG A 132 11.84 1.31 13.09
N THR A 133 13.06 1.29 12.55
CA THR A 133 13.86 2.51 12.35
C THR A 133 14.53 2.53 10.99
N GLY A 134 14.58 3.71 10.37
CA GLY A 134 15.21 3.91 9.06
C GLY A 134 14.28 3.70 7.87
N MET A 135 14.86 3.38 6.72
CA MET A 135 14.15 3.20 5.47
C MET A 135 14.93 2.33 4.49
N ALA A 136 14.27 1.86 3.44
CA ALA A 136 14.91 1.40 2.21
C ALA A 136 14.41 2.18 0.99
N VAL A 137 15.26 2.23 -0.02
CA VAL A 137 14.97 2.76 -1.34
C VAL A 137 14.96 1.60 -2.31
N HIS A 138 13.83 1.41 -2.98
CA HIS A 138 13.68 0.45 -4.06
C HIS A 138 13.44 1.18 -5.38
N LEU A 139 13.80 0.52 -6.47
CA LEU A 139 13.36 0.83 -7.80
C LEU A 139 12.44 -0.31 -8.24
N TYR A 140 11.44 -0.02 -9.06
CA TYR A 140 10.65 -1.07 -9.72
C TYR A 140 10.71 -0.89 -11.24
N HIS A 141 10.70 -1.99 -11.99
CA HIS A 141 10.45 -1.99 -13.43
C HIS A 141 9.63 -3.23 -13.81
N ALA A 142 8.40 -3.03 -14.28
CA ALA A 142 7.43 -4.08 -14.55
C ALA A 142 6.87 -3.97 -15.96
N ASN A 143 6.48 -5.10 -16.56
CA ASN A 143 5.82 -5.20 -17.87
C ASN A 143 4.56 -6.08 -17.85
N ALA A 144 4.11 -6.50 -16.66
CA ALA A 144 2.87 -7.22 -16.45
C ALA A 144 2.15 -6.67 -15.20
N SER A 145 0.83 -6.69 -15.25
CA SER A 145 0.00 -6.43 -14.06
C SER A 145 0.06 -7.63 -13.11
N MET A 146 -0.07 -7.37 -11.82
CA MET A 146 -0.39 -8.41 -10.85
C MET A 146 -1.86 -8.81 -11.07
N THR A 147 -2.15 -10.10 -11.31
CA THR A 147 -3.51 -10.59 -11.60
C THR A 147 -4.09 -11.46 -10.49
N ASP A 148 -3.35 -12.48 -10.08
CA ASP A 148 -3.73 -13.51 -9.12
C ASP A 148 -2.86 -13.43 -7.86
N ARG A 149 -2.35 -12.23 -7.57
CA ARG A 149 -1.47 -11.97 -6.43
C ARG A 149 -1.78 -10.63 -5.77
N VAL A 150 -1.70 -10.59 -4.46
CA VAL A 150 -1.83 -9.39 -3.61
C VAL A 150 -0.59 -9.31 -2.71
N PHE A 151 -0.10 -8.10 -2.46
CA PHE A 151 1.06 -7.84 -1.63
C PHE A 151 0.69 -7.02 -0.40
N SER A 152 1.37 -7.25 0.72
CA SER A 152 1.34 -6.41 1.92
C SER A 152 2.74 -6.30 2.49
N ASP A 153 3.07 -5.13 3.03
CA ASP A 153 4.33 -4.87 3.70
C ASP A 153 4.11 -4.68 5.20
N ALA A 154 4.58 -5.63 6.01
CA ALA A 154 4.49 -5.55 7.46
C ALA A 154 5.67 -4.83 8.11
N ASP A 155 6.69 -4.45 7.34
CA ASP A 155 7.89 -3.79 7.84
C ASP A 155 7.76 -2.26 7.79
N GLY A 156 7.15 -1.72 6.74
CA GLY A 156 7.10 -0.27 6.52
C GLY A 156 5.89 0.24 5.75
N GLU A 157 5.74 1.57 5.77
CA GLU A 157 4.85 2.32 4.88
C GLU A 157 5.57 2.57 3.55
N LEU A 158 4.86 2.47 2.43
CA LEU A 158 5.44 2.60 1.09
C LEU A 158 5.01 3.91 0.44
N LEU A 159 5.98 4.75 0.06
CA LEU A 159 5.78 5.89 -0.83
C LEU A 159 6.22 5.51 -2.24
N LEU A 160 5.26 5.32 -3.14
CA LEU A 160 5.47 4.97 -4.53
C LEU A 160 5.55 6.23 -5.39
N VAL A 161 6.58 6.33 -6.22
CA VAL A 161 6.85 7.48 -7.10
C VAL A 161 7.02 6.98 -8.53
N PRO A 162 5.94 6.96 -9.34
CA PRO A 162 6.03 6.60 -10.75
C PRO A 162 6.90 7.58 -11.55
N GLU A 163 7.78 7.03 -12.39
CA GLU A 163 8.63 7.81 -13.31
C GLU A 163 8.25 7.57 -14.77
N ARG A 164 7.88 6.34 -15.12
CA ARG A 164 7.35 5.97 -16.44
C ARG A 164 6.18 5.02 -16.27
N GLY A 165 5.11 5.24 -17.05
CA GLY A 165 3.89 4.45 -16.95
C GLY A 165 3.12 4.68 -15.65
N GLY A 166 1.80 4.51 -15.69
CA GLY A 166 0.95 4.66 -14.51
C GLY A 166 0.66 3.34 -13.78
N LEU A 167 0.29 3.45 -12.50
CA LEU A 167 -0.14 2.35 -11.66
C LEU A 167 -1.62 2.55 -11.27
N LEU A 168 -2.41 1.49 -11.35
CA LEU A 168 -3.69 1.36 -10.68
C LEU A 168 -3.51 0.42 -9.48
N LEU A 169 -3.67 0.97 -8.29
CA LEU A 169 -3.50 0.28 -7.02
C LEU A 169 -4.87 -0.14 -6.51
N HIS A 170 -5.12 -1.45 -6.46
CA HIS A 170 -6.28 -2.02 -5.79
C HIS A 170 -5.89 -2.25 -4.34
N THR A 171 -6.49 -1.52 -3.40
CA THR A 171 -6.16 -1.62 -1.97
C THR A 171 -7.37 -2.09 -1.15
N GLU A 172 -7.16 -2.50 0.09
CA GLU A 172 -8.25 -2.76 1.05
C GLU A 172 -9.16 -1.53 1.29
N PHE A 173 -8.73 -0.32 0.93
CA PHE A 173 -9.53 0.90 1.06
C PHE A 173 -10.24 1.30 -0.24
N GLY A 174 -9.96 0.60 -1.35
CA GLY A 174 -10.47 0.89 -2.69
C GLY A 174 -9.36 1.17 -3.71
N LEU A 175 -9.74 1.78 -4.82
CA LEU A 175 -8.86 1.99 -5.98
C LEU A 175 -8.15 3.34 -5.94
N LEU A 176 -6.84 3.34 -6.20
CA LEU A 176 -6.01 4.54 -6.28
C LEU A 176 -5.14 4.51 -7.54
N ALA A 177 -5.25 5.52 -8.40
CA ALA A 177 -4.37 5.68 -9.54
C ALA A 177 -3.21 6.63 -9.22
N ALA A 178 -2.02 6.32 -9.73
CA ALA A 178 -0.86 7.19 -9.68
C ALA A 178 -0.06 7.14 -10.98
N ALA A 179 0.14 8.28 -11.61
CA ALA A 179 0.93 8.44 -12.83
C ALA A 179 2.20 9.30 -12.58
N PRO A 180 3.14 9.38 -13.54
CA PRO A 180 4.29 10.25 -13.40
C PRO A 180 3.89 11.71 -13.11
N GLY A 181 4.47 12.28 -12.05
CA GLY A 181 4.09 13.59 -11.50
C GLY A 181 3.17 13.51 -10.26
N GLU A 182 2.66 12.32 -9.95
CA GLU A 182 1.90 12.00 -8.74
C GLU A 182 2.72 11.06 -7.84
N VAL A 183 2.27 10.89 -6.58
CA VAL A 183 2.81 9.89 -5.65
C VAL A 183 1.66 9.17 -4.96
N ALA A 184 1.87 7.91 -4.61
CA ALA A 184 0.92 7.11 -3.83
C ALA A 184 1.56 6.66 -2.52
N LEU A 185 0.77 6.65 -1.45
CA LEU A 185 1.18 6.20 -0.13
C LEU A 185 0.36 4.97 0.27
N ILE A 186 1.02 3.86 0.54
CA ILE A 186 0.40 2.64 1.06
C ILE A 186 0.82 2.44 2.51
N PRO A 187 -0.12 2.55 3.47
CA PRO A 187 0.20 2.34 4.87
C PRO A 187 0.68 0.91 5.15
N ARG A 188 1.53 0.77 6.18
CA ARG A 188 2.05 -0.53 6.61
C ARG A 188 0.92 -1.53 6.91
N GLY A 189 1.04 -2.74 6.36
CA GLY A 189 0.10 -3.84 6.56
C GLY A 189 -1.09 -3.83 5.62
N VAL A 190 -1.33 -2.73 4.89
CA VAL A 190 -2.41 -2.65 3.89
C VAL A 190 -2.08 -3.55 2.71
N ARG A 191 -3.03 -4.43 2.38
CA ARG A 191 -2.93 -5.28 1.20
C ARG A 191 -3.28 -4.50 -0.06
N PHE A 192 -2.50 -4.70 -1.10
CA PHE A 192 -2.74 -4.10 -2.41
C PHE A 192 -2.25 -4.96 -3.57
N ARG A 193 -2.83 -4.72 -4.76
CA ARG A 193 -2.42 -5.29 -6.04
C ARG A 193 -2.14 -4.15 -7.02
N VAL A 194 -1.13 -4.33 -7.87
CA VAL A 194 -0.73 -3.33 -8.87
C VAL A 194 -1.12 -3.78 -10.27
N GLU A 195 -1.99 -3.01 -10.91
CA GLU A 195 -2.29 -3.11 -12.33
C GLU A 195 -1.58 -1.98 -13.10
N LEU A 196 -0.99 -2.30 -14.25
CA LEU A 196 -0.28 -1.30 -15.06
C LEU A 196 -1.25 -0.56 -15.98
N LEU A 197 -1.18 0.78 -15.98
CA LEU A 197 -1.97 1.63 -16.89
C LEU A 197 -1.40 1.68 -18.31
N ASP A 198 -0.16 1.22 -18.46
CA ASP A 198 0.63 1.20 -19.69
C ASP A 198 1.27 -0.18 -19.87
N GLU A 199 1.91 -0.43 -21.02
CA GLU A 199 2.57 -1.71 -21.30
C GLU A 199 3.71 -2.03 -20.31
N SER A 200 4.32 -0.99 -19.73
CA SER A 200 5.36 -1.12 -18.74
C SER A 200 5.35 0.08 -17.81
N ALA A 201 5.72 -0.14 -16.55
CA ALA A 201 5.88 0.91 -15.56
C ALA A 201 7.22 0.80 -14.83
N ARG A 202 7.82 1.96 -14.53
CA ARG A 202 9.07 2.10 -13.79
C ARG A 202 8.98 3.26 -12.82
N GLY A 203 9.61 3.13 -11.65
CA GLY A 203 9.65 4.20 -10.67
C GLY A 203 10.46 3.84 -9.44
N TYR A 204 10.23 4.60 -8.38
CA TYR A 204 10.92 4.50 -7.10
C TYR A 204 9.93 4.17 -5.99
N VAL A 205 10.43 3.52 -4.94
CA VAL A 205 9.67 3.27 -3.72
C VAL A 205 10.56 3.64 -2.53
N CYS A 206 10.04 4.48 -1.64
CA CYS A 206 10.62 4.68 -0.31
C CYS A 206 9.83 3.83 0.68
N GLU A 207 10.47 2.82 1.25
CA GLU A 207 9.93 1.98 2.32
C GLU A 207 10.37 2.57 3.67
N ASN A 208 9.42 3.12 4.41
CA ASN A 208 9.65 3.78 5.70
C ASN A 208 9.36 2.81 6.86
N TYR A 209 10.40 2.40 7.60
CA TYR A 209 10.27 1.51 8.76
C TYR A 209 9.77 2.23 10.03
N GLY A 210 9.88 3.56 10.04
CA GLY A 210 9.74 4.39 11.24
C GLY A 210 8.35 5.02 11.41
N ALA A 211 8.36 6.27 11.88
CA ALA A 211 7.15 7.05 12.06
C ALA A 211 6.50 7.35 10.69
N PRO A 212 5.16 7.22 10.53
CA PRO A 212 4.49 7.47 9.26
C PRO A 212 4.76 8.86 8.68
N PHE A 213 4.69 8.98 7.35
CA PHE A 213 4.82 10.25 6.67
C PHE A 213 3.77 11.26 7.17
N ARG A 214 4.18 12.52 7.31
CA ARG A 214 3.32 13.63 7.70
C ARG A 214 3.69 14.89 6.92
N LEU A 215 2.74 15.82 6.86
CA LEU A 215 3.06 17.17 6.39
C LEU A 215 4.04 17.84 7.36
N PRO A 216 5.05 18.56 6.84
CA PRO A 216 5.98 19.29 7.69
C PRO A 216 5.28 20.49 8.33
N ASP A 217 5.80 20.92 9.48
CA ASP A 217 5.40 22.19 10.08
C ASP A 217 5.85 23.34 9.17
N LEU A 218 4.95 24.25 8.85
CA LEU A 218 5.18 25.32 7.87
C LEU A 218 6.05 26.46 8.39
N GLY A 219 6.21 26.57 9.72
CA GLY A 219 6.96 27.66 10.35
C GLY A 219 6.47 29.04 9.86
N PRO A 220 7.38 29.94 9.43
CA PRO A 220 7.01 31.28 8.94
C PRO A 220 6.17 31.31 7.66
N ILE A 221 6.07 30.21 6.89
CA ILE A 221 5.16 30.14 5.73
C ILE A 221 3.70 30.32 6.19
N GLY A 222 3.40 29.97 7.45
CA GLY A 222 2.12 30.22 8.07
C GLY A 222 1.16 29.06 7.87
N ALA A 223 -0.06 29.34 7.41
CA ALA A 223 -1.16 28.36 7.39
C ALA A 223 -1.41 27.70 6.03
N ASN A 224 -0.72 28.12 4.97
CA ASN A 224 -0.93 27.62 3.60
C ASN A 224 0.39 27.62 2.82
N GLY A 225 0.62 26.59 1.99
CA GLY A 225 1.84 26.46 1.19
C GLY A 225 2.40 25.04 1.20
N LEU A 226 3.42 24.80 0.37
CA LEU A 226 3.97 23.47 0.09
C LEU A 226 2.87 22.52 -0.44
N ALA A 227 2.74 21.32 0.12
CA ALA A 227 1.66 20.38 -0.21
C ALA A 227 0.45 20.67 0.69
N ASN A 228 -0.59 21.33 0.16
CA ASN A 228 -1.78 21.61 0.95
C ASN A 228 -2.54 20.31 1.25
N ALA A 229 -3.02 20.16 2.49
CA ALA A 229 -3.73 18.97 2.93
C ALA A 229 -4.95 18.61 2.05
N ARG A 230 -5.61 19.61 1.44
CA ARG A 230 -6.78 19.41 0.56
C ARG A 230 -6.46 18.60 -0.71
N ASP A 231 -5.21 18.62 -1.15
CA ASP A 231 -4.80 18.05 -2.44
C ASP A 231 -4.50 16.54 -2.31
N PHE A 232 -4.44 16.02 -1.08
CA PHE A 232 -4.29 14.60 -0.81
C PHE A 232 -5.61 13.87 -0.94
N ARG A 233 -5.59 12.77 -1.69
CA ARG A 233 -6.75 11.95 -2.04
C ARG A 233 -6.68 10.60 -1.34
N ALA A 234 -7.80 10.17 -0.74
CA ALA A 234 -8.00 8.81 -0.26
C ALA A 234 -9.02 8.10 -1.16
N PRO A 235 -8.86 6.79 -1.43
CA PRO A 235 -9.77 6.04 -2.29
C PRO A 235 -11.18 6.02 -1.68
N VAL A 236 -12.21 5.88 -2.52
CA VAL A 236 -13.53 5.46 -2.05
C VAL A 236 -13.57 3.93 -1.96
N ALA A 237 -14.35 3.39 -1.02
CA ALA A 237 -14.48 1.95 -0.81
C ALA A 237 -14.86 1.23 -2.11
N ALA A 238 -14.12 0.17 -2.42
CA ALA A 238 -14.38 -0.75 -3.52
C ALA A 238 -13.94 -2.15 -3.07
N TYR A 239 -14.67 -3.18 -3.49
CA TYR A 239 -14.43 -4.54 -3.04
C TYR A 239 -14.54 -5.55 -4.19
N GLU A 240 -13.87 -6.67 -4.01
CA GLU A 240 -13.95 -7.87 -4.85
C GLU A 240 -14.62 -8.97 -4.02
N ASP A 241 -15.63 -9.62 -4.59
CA ASP A 241 -16.27 -10.81 -4.01
C ASP A 241 -16.13 -11.97 -5.00
N THR A 242 -14.90 -12.48 -5.09
CA THR A 242 -14.54 -13.59 -5.97
C THR A 242 -14.00 -14.75 -5.15
N GLU A 243 -14.36 -15.97 -5.54
CA GLU A 243 -13.88 -17.23 -4.94
C GLU A 243 -12.79 -17.87 -5.81
N GLU A 244 -11.91 -17.03 -6.35
CA GLU A 244 -10.79 -17.47 -7.19
C GLU A 244 -9.51 -17.58 -6.35
N PRO A 245 -8.66 -18.59 -6.59
CA PRO A 245 -7.41 -18.72 -5.87
C PRO A 245 -6.49 -17.51 -6.07
N VAL A 246 -6.03 -16.91 -4.98
CA VAL A 246 -5.12 -15.75 -5.02
C VAL A 246 -3.91 -15.99 -4.13
N GLU A 247 -2.74 -15.66 -4.65
CA GLU A 247 -1.51 -15.64 -3.88
C GLU A 247 -1.44 -14.36 -3.03
N VAL A 248 -1.38 -14.49 -1.71
CA VAL A 248 -1.14 -13.36 -0.81
C VAL A 248 0.30 -13.40 -0.35
N VAL A 249 1.03 -12.32 -0.62
CA VAL A 249 2.43 -12.19 -0.28
C VAL A 249 2.63 -11.10 0.74
N ASN A 250 3.29 -11.46 1.83
CA ASN A 250 3.57 -10.59 2.94
C ASN A 250 5.08 -10.42 3.10
N LYS A 251 5.56 -9.18 3.09
CA LYS A 251 6.93 -8.87 3.49
C LYS A 251 6.98 -8.72 5.01
N PHE A 252 7.75 -9.57 5.67
CA PHE A 252 7.89 -9.58 7.13
C PHE A 252 9.34 -9.81 7.54
N CYS A 253 9.88 -8.88 8.32
CA CYS A 253 11.28 -8.80 8.74
C CYS A 253 12.24 -9.03 7.56
N GLY A 254 12.00 -8.33 6.46
CA GLY A 254 12.82 -8.35 5.25
C GLY A 254 12.70 -9.61 4.39
N ASN A 255 11.79 -10.52 4.71
CA ASN A 255 11.55 -11.74 3.95
C ASN A 255 10.16 -11.75 3.33
N LEU A 256 10.06 -12.28 2.12
CA LEU A 256 8.78 -12.53 1.47
C LEU A 256 8.23 -13.88 1.94
N TRP A 257 6.94 -13.87 2.28
CA TRP A 257 6.16 -15.02 2.69
C TRP A 257 4.91 -15.10 1.84
N THR A 258 4.50 -16.30 1.44
CA THR A 258 3.35 -16.51 0.56
C THR A 258 2.37 -17.52 1.12
N ALA A 259 1.08 -17.26 0.92
CA ALA A 259 -0.04 -18.16 1.22
C ALA A 259 -1.06 -18.08 0.08
N ARG A 260 -1.75 -19.18 -0.22
CA ARG A 260 -2.79 -19.21 -1.27
C ARG A 260 -4.17 -19.19 -0.64
N TYR A 261 -4.93 -18.13 -0.88
CA TYR A 261 -6.30 -17.97 -0.39
C TYR A 261 -7.25 -18.52 -1.45
N ASP A 262 -8.47 -18.84 -1.05
CA ASP A 262 -9.58 -19.27 -1.91
C ASP A 262 -10.56 -18.12 -2.23
N HIS A 263 -10.21 -16.89 -1.88
CA HIS A 263 -11.01 -15.68 -2.07
C HIS A 263 -10.12 -14.45 -2.20
N SER A 264 -10.61 -13.38 -2.84
CA SER A 264 -9.89 -12.09 -2.85
C SER A 264 -9.81 -11.48 -1.45
N PRO A 265 -8.62 -11.08 -0.95
CA PRO A 265 -8.49 -10.36 0.31
C PRO A 265 -8.85 -8.86 0.18
N LEU A 266 -9.22 -8.39 -1.01
CA LEU A 266 -9.64 -7.02 -1.28
C LEU A 266 -11.18 -6.92 -1.19
N ASP A 267 -11.73 -7.42 -0.09
CA ASP A 267 -13.17 -7.69 0.11
C ASP A 267 -13.82 -6.74 1.14
N VAL A 268 -13.27 -5.54 1.29
CA VAL A 268 -13.74 -4.51 2.23
C VAL A 268 -14.86 -3.69 1.59
N VAL A 269 -16.10 -3.94 2.03
CA VAL A 269 -17.30 -3.29 1.49
C VAL A 269 -17.44 -1.84 2.00
N ALA A 270 -16.98 -1.59 3.22
CA ALA A 270 -16.97 -0.25 3.80
C ALA A 270 -15.85 -0.08 4.82
N TRP A 271 -15.43 1.16 5.04
CA TRP A 271 -14.41 1.48 6.03
C TRP A 271 -14.58 2.89 6.59
N HIS A 272 -14.08 3.10 7.80
CA HIS A 272 -13.89 4.44 8.35
C HIS A 272 -12.60 4.54 9.16
N GLY A 273 -11.96 5.70 9.15
CA GLY A 273 -10.73 5.91 9.91
C GLY A 273 -9.81 6.96 9.33
N ASN A 274 -8.59 6.99 9.86
CA ASN A 274 -7.58 7.98 9.51
C ASN A 274 -6.19 7.37 9.23
N HIS A 275 -6.13 6.05 9.06
CA HIS A 275 -4.90 5.33 8.74
C HIS A 275 -4.64 5.30 7.24
#